data_AF-A0A1V3L719-F1
#
_entry.id   AF-A0A1V3L719-F1
#
_cell.length_a   1.000
_cell.length_b   1.000
_cell.length_c   1.000
_cell.angle_alpha   90.00
_cell.angle_beta   90.00
_cell.angle_gamma   90.00
#
_symmetry.space_group_name_H-M   'P 1'
#
loop_
_entity.id
_entity.type
_entity.pdbx_description
1 polymer ?
#
loop_
_entity_poly.entity_id
_entity_poly.type
_entity_poly.pdbx_seq_one_letter_code
_entity_poly.pdbx_strand_id
1 'polypeptide(L)' 'MINRLQDDLHQHLTQAQAIIDYLTADIAVNNEISVSNEVLANTLWTAQTLLQNANKSYDKLSEAIKQGRNNE' A
#
# COMPACT_ATOMS: atom_id res chain seq x y z
N MET A 1 18.52 -4.14 -8.13
CA MET A 1 18.13 -3.47 -6.85
C MET A 1 16.98 -2.50 -7.07
N ILE A 2 17.09 -1.55 -8.00
CA ILE A 2 16.01 -0.61 -8.37
C ILE A 2 14.71 -1.34 -8.77
N ASN A 3 14.77 -2.31 -9.68
CA ASN A 3 13.58 -3.07 -10.11
C ASN A 3 12.85 -3.72 -8.92
N ARG A 4 13.59 -4.32 -7.98
CA ARG A 4 12.99 -4.91 -6.77
C ARG A 4 12.30 -3.87 -5.88
N LEU A 5 12.88 -2.68 -5.72
CA LEU A 5 12.25 -1.60 -4.94
C LEU A 5 10.97 -1.08 -5.62
N GLN A 6 10.97 -1.03 -6.94
CA GLN A 6 9.79 -0.67 -7.72
C GLN A 6 8.70 -1.75 -7.61
N ASP A 7 9.07 -3.03 -7.70
CA ASP A 7 8.15 -4.15 -7.52
C ASP A 7 7.55 -4.15 -6.10
N ASP A 8 8.38 -3.99 -5.07
CA ASP A 8 7.94 -3.91 -3.66
C ASP A 8 7.00 -2.71 -3.45
N LEU A 9 7.31 -1.53 -4.03
CA LEU A 9 6.45 -0.35 -3.97
C LEU A 9 5.09 -0.65 -4.62
N HIS A 10 5.11 -1.16 -5.85
CA HIS A 10 3.89 -1.49 -6.59
C HIS A 10 3.04 -2.51 -5.83
N GLN A 11 3.65 -3.59 -5.33
CA GLN A 11 2.94 -4.63 -4.60
C GLN A 11 2.22 -4.08 -3.36
N HIS A 12 2.88 -3.28 -2.53
CA HIS A 12 2.25 -2.70 -1.34
C HIS A 12 1.08 -1.77 -1.69
N LEU A 13 1.23 -0.94 -2.73
CA LEU A 13 0.17 -0.05 -3.19
C LEU A 13 -1.03 -0.83 -3.74
N THR A 14 -0.78 -1.86 -4.56
CA THR A 14 -1.85 -2.72 -5.10
C THR A 14 -2.62 -3.42 -3.98
N GLN A 15 -1.92 -3.95 -2.97
CA GLN A 15 -2.56 -4.63 -1.85
C GLN A 15 -3.37 -3.66 -0.98
N ALA A 16 -2.85 -2.46 -0.70
CA ALA A 16 -3.58 -1.44 0.04
C ALA A 16 -4.85 -1.00 -0.72
N GLN A 17 -4.74 -0.80 -2.03
CA GLN A 17 -5.87 -0.47 -2.89
C GLN A 17 -6.94 -1.56 -2.87
N ALA A 18 -6.55 -2.84 -2.98
CA ALA A 18 -7.49 -3.96 -2.93
C ALA A 18 -8.30 -3.99 -1.62
N ILE A 19 -7.68 -3.62 -0.49
CA ILE A 19 -8.39 -3.50 0.79
C ILE A 19 -9.43 -2.38 0.75
N ILE A 20 -9.06 -1.20 0.22
CA ILE A 20 -9.96 -0.06 0.11
C ILE A 20 -11.12 -0.38 -0.85
N ASP A 21 -10.83 -1.05 -1.97
CA ASP A 21 -11.83 -1.47 -2.95
C ASP A 21 -12.82 -2.47 -2.33
N TYR A 22 -12.32 -3.44 -1.55
CA TYR A 22 -13.15 -4.38 -0.82
C TYR A 22 -14.12 -3.68 0.14
N LEU A 23 -13.62 -2.76 0.98
CA LEU A 23 -14.45 -2.02 1.93
C LEU A 23 -15.45 -1.10 1.21
N THR A 24 -15.04 -0.49 0.10
CA THR A 24 -15.92 0.35 -0.71
C THR A 24 -17.05 -0.46 -1.34
N ALA A 25 -16.74 -1.64 -1.87
CA ALA A 25 -17.73 -2.56 -2.43
C ALA A 25 -18.70 -3.07 -1.35
N ASP A 26 -18.18 -3.39 -0.16
CA ASP A 26 -19.01 -3.83 0.97
C ASP A 26 -20.05 -2.79 1.37
N ILE A 27 -19.61 -1.52 1.55
CA ILE A 27 -20.50 -0.41 1.87
C ILE A 27 -21.51 -0.16 0.74
N ALA A 28 -21.08 -0.23 -0.51
CA ALA A 28 -21.94 0.01 -1.66
C ALA A 28 -23.06 -1.05 -1.79
N VAL A 29 -22.79 -2.30 -1.39
CA VAL A 29 -23.77 -3.40 -1.45
C VAL A 29 -24.68 -3.40 -0.21
N ASN A 30 -24.12 -3.15 0.98
CA ASN A 30 -24.84 -3.33 2.24
C ASN A 30 -25.41 -2.03 2.82
N ASN A 31 -25.05 -0.85 2.27
CA ASN A 31 -25.32 0.49 2.82
C ASN A 31 -24.72 0.76 4.23
N GLU A 32 -23.97 -0.19 4.76
CA GLU A 32 -23.19 -0.13 5.98
C GLU A 32 -22.00 -1.07 5.87
N ILE A 33 -21.07 -1.01 6.82
CA ILE A 33 -19.96 -1.97 6.89
C ILE A 33 -20.51 -3.27 7.47
N SER A 34 -20.45 -4.36 6.70
CA SER A 34 -21.05 -5.65 7.07
C SER A 34 -20.19 -6.48 8.03
N VAL A 35 -18.88 -6.19 8.07
CA VAL A 35 -17.93 -6.86 8.96
C VAL A 35 -17.93 -6.26 10.36
N SER A 36 -17.47 -7.03 11.35
CA SER A 36 -17.35 -6.51 12.73
C SER A 36 -16.34 -5.37 12.81
N ASN A 37 -16.51 -4.48 13.80
CA ASN A 37 -15.58 -3.38 14.06
C ASN A 37 -14.13 -3.86 14.27
N GLU A 38 -13.93 -5.05 14.86
CA GLU A 38 -12.62 -5.65 15.03
C GLU A 38 -11.98 -6.02 13.69
N VAL A 39 -12.74 -6.67 12.80
CA VAL A 39 -12.29 -7.00 11.45
C VAL A 39 -11.99 -5.73 10.67
N LEU A 40 -12.89 -4.74 10.69
CA LEU A 40 -12.68 -3.45 10.05
C LEU A 40 -11.40 -2.77 10.52
N ALA A 41 -11.17 -2.68 11.84
CA ALA A 41 -9.99 -2.06 12.40
C ALA A 41 -8.70 -2.76 11.96
N ASN A 42 -8.67 -4.10 11.99
CA ASN A 42 -7.52 -4.89 11.54
C ASN A 42 -7.25 -4.76 10.04
N THR A 43 -8.30 -4.71 9.23
CA THR A 43 -8.23 -4.50 7.79
C THR A 43 -7.66 -3.10 7.47
N LEU A 44 -8.15 -2.06 8.13
CA LEU A 44 -7.64 -0.70 7.97
C LEU A 44 -6.19 -0.55 8.47
N TRP A 45 -5.84 -1.18 9.60
CA TRP A 45 -4.47 -1.20 10.11
C TRP A 45 -3.51 -1.88 9.13
N THR A 46 -3.96 -2.96 8.48
CA THR A 46 -3.19 -3.65 7.44
C THR A 46 -2.97 -2.74 6.23
N ALA A 47 -4.00 -2.07 5.74
CA ALA A 47 -3.87 -1.09 4.65
C ALA A 47 -2.89 0.04 5.01
N GLN A 48 -2.98 0.58 6.23
CA GLN A 48 -2.08 1.60 6.72
C GLN A 48 -0.61 1.11 6.75
N THR A 49 -0.39 -0.12 7.22
CA THR A 49 0.95 -0.74 7.27
C THR A 49 1.52 -0.92 5.86
N LEU A 50 0.70 -1.36 4.90
CA LEU A 50 1.09 -1.48 3.49
C LEU A 50 1.49 -0.12 2.90
N LEU A 51 0.70 0.94 3.16
CA LEU A 51 1.03 2.30 2.70
C LEU A 51 2.33 2.84 3.33
N GLN A 52 2.57 2.56 4.61
CA GLN A 52 3.83 2.91 5.26
C GLN A 52 5.03 2.18 4.63
N ASN A 53 4.86 0.91 4.26
CA ASN A 53 5.90 0.15 3.57
C ASN A 53 6.11 0.64 2.12
N ALA A 54 5.04 1.01 1.42
CA ALA A 54 5.13 1.66 0.12
C ALA A 54 5.96 2.96 0.20
N ASN A 55 5.69 3.84 1.17
CA ASN A 55 6.48 5.06 1.38
C ASN A 55 7.96 4.76 1.61
N LYS A 56 8.29 3.76 2.43
CA LYS A 56 9.69 3.34 2.65
C LYS A 56 10.35 2.81 1.37
N SER A 57 9.63 2.04 0.56
CA SER A 57 10.14 1.56 -0.74
C SER A 57 10.37 2.72 -1.71
N TYR A 58 9.47 3.70 -1.74
CA TYR A 58 9.61 4.91 -2.54
C TYR A 58 10.83 5.75 -2.12
N ASP A 59 11.03 5.98 -0.81
CA ASP A 59 12.17 6.74 -0.32
C ASP A 59 13.50 6.08 -0.71
N LYS A 60 13.59 4.75 -0.57
CA LYS A 60 14.77 3.97 -1.01
C LYS A 60 14.98 4.04 -2.52
N LEU A 61 13.89 3.97 -3.31
CA LEU A 61 13.96 4.07 -4.76
C LEU A 61 14.44 5.46 -5.20
N SER A 62 13.90 6.52 -4.59
CA SER A 62 14.29 7.91 -4.84
C SER A 62 15.77 8.14 -4.55
N GLU A 63 16.26 7.61 -3.42
CA GLU A 63 17.66 7.70 -3.06
C GLU A 63 18.56 6.91 -4.02
N ALA A 64 18.19 5.69 -4.38
CA ALA A 64 18.95 4.88 -5.35
C ALA A 64 19.06 5.55 -6.73
N ILE A 65 18.00 6.22 -7.19
CA ILE A 65 18.00 6.97 -8.44
C ILE A 65 18.93 8.19 -8.35
N LYS A 66 18.91 8.94 -7.25
CA LYS A 66 19.81 10.09 -7.03
C LYS A 66 21.28 9.67 -7.03
N GLN A 67 21.60 8.57 -6.34
CA GLN A 67 22.96 8.04 -6.30
C GLN A 67 23.44 7.54 -7.67
N GLY A 68 22.55 6.90 -8.44
CA GLY A 68 22.85 6.50 -9.82
C GLY A 68 23.20 7.69 -10.72
N ARG A 69 22.46 8.82 -10.59
CA ARG A 69 22.70 10.05 -11.36
C ARG A 69 23.97 10.81 -10.99
N ASN A 70 24.46 10.68 -9.75
CA ASN A 70 25.66 11.38 -9.28
C ASN A 70 26.97 10.63 -9.61
N ASN A 71 26.87 9.41 -10.14
CA ASN A 71 28.00 8.56 -10.51
C ASN A 71 28.22 8.47 -12.04
N GLU A 72 27.46 9.24 -12.81
CA GLU A 72 27.64 9.47 -14.26
C GLU A 72 28.31 10.83 -14.50
#